data_AF-A0A833DJ05-F1
#
_entry.id   AF-A0A833DJ05-F1
#
_cell.length_a   1.000
_cell.length_b   1.000
_cell.length_c   1.000
_cell.angle_alpha   90.00
_cell.angle_beta   90.00
_cell.angle_gamma   90.00
#
_symmetry.space_group_name_H-M   'P 1'
#
loop_
_entity.id
_entity.type
_entity.pdbx_description
1 polymer ?
#
loop_
_entity_poly.entity_id
_entity_poly.type
_entity_poly.pdbx_seq_one_letter_code
_entity_poly.pdbx_strand_id
1 'polypeptide(L)' 'MSLEVFPVKATRKQGKFNLYNEIKKLVEENSVPIRHGDVIVISSKYVSNSQGRILDHNSIKPSQK' A
#
# COMPACT_ATOMS: atom_id res chain seq x y z
N MET A 1 -1.65 2.00 -29.43
CA MET A 1 -1.14 2.35 -28.09
C MET A 1 -1.10 1.08 -27.26
N SER A 2 0.08 0.68 -26.79
CA SER A 2 0.22 -0.43 -25.84
C SER A 2 0.23 0.13 -24.43
N LEU A 3 -0.68 -0.37 -23.59
CA LEU A 3 -0.64 -0.13 -22.15
C LEU A 3 0.53 -0.92 -21.55
N GLU A 4 1.41 -0.24 -20.82
CA GLU A 4 2.46 -0.89 -20.03
C GLU A 4 2.06 -0.91 -18.55
N VAL A 5 2.31 -2.03 -17.89
CA VAL A 5 1.97 -2.23 -16.47
C VAL A 5 3.19 -2.81 -15.77
N PHE A 6 3.67 -2.08 -14.76
CA PHE A 6 4.84 -2.48 -13.97
C PHE A 6 4.41 -2.78 -12.53
N PRO A 7 4.79 -3.93 -11.95
CA PRO A 7 4.57 -4.18 -10.54
C PRO A 7 5.58 -3.39 -9.69
N VAL A 8 5.10 -2.76 -8.62
CA VAL A 8 5.95 -2.12 -7.60
C VAL A 8 6.01 -3.03 -6.39
N LYS A 9 7.20 -3.57 -6.07
CA LYS A 9 7.39 -4.44 -4.90
C LYS A 9 7.57 -3.59 -3.66
N ALA A 10 6.74 -3.86 -2.65
CA ALA A 10 6.78 -3.17 -1.37
C ALA A 10 7.07 -4.13 -0.22
N THR A 11 7.87 -3.68 0.74
CA THR A 11 8.10 -4.42 1.98
C THR A 11 6.84 -4.41 2.83
N ARG A 12 6.53 -5.55 3.47
CA ARG A 12 5.42 -5.64 4.42
C ARG A 12 5.62 -4.61 5.55
N LYS A 13 4.62 -3.78 5.77
CA LYS A 13 4.58 -2.84 6.89
C LYS A 13 3.71 -3.36 8.02
N GLN A 14 4.11 -3.05 9.24
CA GLN A 14 3.35 -3.28 10.46
C GLN A 14 3.01 -1.93 11.07
N GLY A 15 1.77 -1.77 11.54
CA GLY A 15 1.31 -0.52 12.12
C GLY A 15 1.17 0.64 11.12
N LYS A 16 0.92 1.83 11.67
CA LYS A 16 0.69 3.07 10.92
C LYS A 16 1.99 3.55 10.26
N PHE A 17 1.91 4.04 9.04
CA PHE A 17 3.05 4.64 8.33
C PHE A 17 2.59 5.77 7.38
N ASN A 18 3.51 6.63 6.98
CA ASN A 18 3.22 7.69 6.01
C ASN A 18 3.19 7.08 4.60
N LEU A 19 1.99 6.98 4.02
CA LEU A 19 1.79 6.39 2.69
C LEU A 19 2.55 7.14 1.59
N TYR A 20 2.52 8.47 1.59
CA TYR A 20 3.17 9.27 0.54
C TYR A 20 4.68 9.06 0.52
N ASN A 21 5.33 9.15 1.69
CA ASN A 21 6.77 8.94 1.81
C ASN A 21 7.16 7.51 1.39
N GLU A 22 6.32 6.53 1.73
CA GLU A 22 6.55 5.14 1.33
C GLU A 22 6.42 4.95 -0.18
N ILE A 23 5.39 5.50 -0.83
CA ILE A 23 5.25 5.42 -2.29
C ILE A 23 6.44 6.08 -3.00
N LYS A 24 6.88 7.26 -2.54
CA LYS A 24 8.07 7.94 -3.09
C LYS A 24 9.30 7.03 -3.01
N LYS A 25 9.54 6.43 -1.84
CA LYS A 25 10.63 5.49 -1.62
C LYS A 25 10.54 4.28 -2.55
N LEU A 26 9.36 3.68 -2.68
CA LEU A 26 9.15 2.47 -3.50
C LEU A 26 9.39 2.71 -4.99
N VAL A 27 9.00 3.88 -5.49
CA VAL A 27 9.23 4.32 -6.87
C VAL A 27 10.73 4.39 -7.16
N GLU A 28 11.49 4.97 -6.24
CA GLU A 28 12.96 5.04 -6.31
C GLU A 28 13.59 3.64 -6.25
N GLU A 29 13.23 2.81 -5.26
CA GLU A 29 13.81 1.46 -5.07
C GLU A 29 13.48 0.49 -6.21
N ASN A 30 12.30 0.60 -6.83
CA ASN A 30 11.90 -0.27 -7.94
C ASN A 30 12.35 0.27 -9.31
N SER A 31 13.04 1.41 -9.36
CA SER A 31 13.46 2.06 -10.62
C SER A 31 12.30 2.25 -11.61
N VAL A 32 11.10 2.57 -11.11
CA VAL A 32 9.90 2.80 -11.93
C VAL A 32 9.71 4.31 -12.10
N PRO A 33 10.14 4.93 -13.21
CA PRO A 33 9.96 6.36 -13.40
C PRO A 33 8.47 6.69 -13.60
N ILE A 34 7.91 7.53 -12.73
CA ILE A 34 6.55 8.07 -12.90
C ILE A 34 6.61 9.30 -13.80
N ARG A 35 5.79 9.30 -14.85
CA ARG A 35 5.66 10.39 -15.81
C ARG A 35 4.27 11.03 -15.71
N HIS A 36 4.15 12.22 -16.28
CA HIS A 36 2.85 12.88 -16.38
C HIS A 36 1.87 12.02 -17.19
N GLY A 37 0.68 11.78 -16.64
CA GLY A 37 -0.36 10.94 -17.24
C GLY A 37 -0.35 9.49 -16.78
N ASP A 38 0.67 9.05 -16.03
CA ASP A 38 0.70 7.70 -15.47
C ASP A 38 -0.31 7.54 -14.34
N VAL A 39 -0.80 6.30 -14.17
CA VAL A 39 -1.76 5.94 -13.12
C VAL A 39 -1.10 5.02 -12.11
N ILE A 40 -1.13 5.43 -10.84
CA ILE A 40 -0.67 4.60 -9.72
C ILE A 40 -1.86 3.87 -9.11
N VAL A 41 -1.81 2.54 -9.13
CA VAL A 41 -2.84 1.69 -8.51
C VAL A 41 -2.33 1.16 -7.18
N ILE A 42 -3.03 1.46 -6.10
CA ILE A 42 -2.68 1.01 -4.75
C ILE A 42 -3.85 0.18 -4.20
N SER A 43 -3.55 -1.01 -3.68
CA SER A 43 -4.58 -1.82 -3.03
C SER A 43 -5.13 -1.11 -1.79
N SER A 44 -6.45 -1.20 -1.58
CA SER A 44 -7.12 -0.66 -0.40
C SER A 44 -6.56 -1.22 0.92
N LYS A 45 -6.05 -2.45 0.90
CA LYS A 45 -5.36 -3.10 2.03
C LYS A 45 -4.11 -2.32 2.44
N TYR A 46 -3.28 -1.91 1.49
CA TYR A 46 -2.04 -1.19 1.80
C TYR A 46 -2.33 0.21 2.38
N VAL A 47 -3.35 0.89 1.84
CA VAL A 47 -3.86 2.17 2.38
C VAL A 47 -4.43 1.98 3.80
N SER A 48 -5.23 0.93 4.03
CA SER A 48 -5.78 0.65 5.36
C SER A 48 -4.69 0.37 6.39
N ASN A 49 -3.64 -0.35 5.99
CA ASN A 49 -2.48 -0.60 6.84
C ASN A 49 -1.74 0.71 7.19
N SER A 50 -1.56 1.62 6.23
CA SER A 50 -0.90 2.91 6.48
C SER A 50 -1.65 3.78 7.49
N GLN A 51 -2.96 3.57 7.61
CA GLN A 51 -3.82 4.24 8.57
C GLN A 51 -3.88 3.54 9.95
N GLY A 52 -3.17 2.43 10.14
CA GLY A 52 -3.17 1.68 11.40
C GLY A 52 -4.43 0.84 11.62
N ARG A 53 -5.13 0.42 10.55
CA ARG A 53 -6.38 -0.36 10.65
C ARG A 53 -6.18 -1.87 10.79
N ILE A 54 -4.96 -2.32 11.11
CA ILE A 54 -4.68 -3.73 11.40
C ILE A 54 -5.13 -4.00 12.83
N LEU A 55 -6.04 -4.95 13.00
CA LEU A 55 -6.51 -5.39 14.31
C LEU A 55 -5.92 -6.76 14.65
N ASP A 56 -5.63 -6.96 15.93
CA ASP A 56 -5.36 -8.30 16.45
C ASP A 56 -6.67 -9.07 16.51
N HIS A 57 -6.73 -10.24 15.89
CA HIS A 57 -7.91 -11.09 15.90
C HIS A 57 -8.31 -11.48 17.33
N ASN A 58 -7.33 -11.69 18.21
CA ASN A 58 -7.59 -12.05 19.61
C ASN A 58 -8.19 -10.90 20.43
N SER A 59 -8.10 -9.65 19.93
CA SER A 59 -8.74 -8.49 20.56
C SER A 59 -10.23 -8.36 20.24
N ILE A 60 -10.74 -9.16 19.29
CA ILE A 60 -12.12 -9.09 18.82
C ILE A 60 -13.00 -9.99 19.67
N LYS A 61 -14.02 -9.42 20.33
CA LYS A 61 -15.03 -10.17 21.08
C LYS A 61 -16.22 -10.49 20.15
N PRO A 62 -16.53 -11.76 19.86
CA PRO A 62 -17.73 -12.12 19.11
C PRO A 62 -19.00 -11.72 19.88
N SER A 63 -20.05 -11.35 19.14
CA SER A 63 -21.38 -11.18 19.74
C SER A 63 -21.93 -12.53 20.21
N GLN A 64 -22.79 -12.50 21.22
CA GLN A 64 -23.59 -13.68 21.58
C GLN A 64 -24.63 -13.95 20.47
N LYS A 65 -24.98 -15.22 20.28
CA LYS A 65 -26.05 -15.66 19.37
C LYS A 65 -27.41 -15.45 20.01
#